data_AF-A0A5J6VQP2-F1
#
_entry.id   AF-A0A5J6VQP2-F1
#
_cell.length_a   1.000
_cell.length_b   1.000
_cell.length_c   1.000
_cell.angle_alpha   90.00
_cell.angle_beta   90.00
_cell.angle_gamma   90.00
#
_symmetry.space_group_name_H-M   'P 1'
#
loop_
_entity.id
_entity.type
_entity.pdbx_description
1 polymer ?
#
loop_
_entity_poly.entity_id
_entity_poly.type
_entity_poly.pdbx_seq_one_letter_code
_entity_poly.pdbx_strand_id
1 'polypeptide(L)'
;MTNVHPFPKDRSGKSTKANRKERGLAGGYPAFHLPDIHNEPVDVLMAVIQAGGLYLTPTAERPADDLPTTHLLRTIDGLNALTDAANVLIDYAMRHPAEFPQEDVDSLARRGEQAHKVMHKLDEMLPSDDFIMTIDSYGPDLMAEYATNAAIIVVSAFALDIMAHYDESFIQTGKDKRKAMFRDFQGAYQEAQDECLSRSEGHEFLIKELTSAQRALKKLLKEP
;
A
#
# COMPACT_ATOMS: atom_id res chain seq x y z
N MET A 1 32.51 -2.36 -13.32
CA MET A 1 32.90 -2.03 -11.93
C MET A 1 32.90 -0.52 -11.79
N THR A 2 31.92 0.05 -11.11
CA THR A 2 31.95 1.44 -10.65
C THR A 2 31.16 1.52 -9.34
N ASN A 3 31.91 1.54 -8.24
CA ASN A 3 31.41 1.82 -6.90
C ASN A 3 31.07 3.31 -6.79
N VAL A 4 29.82 3.63 -6.43
CA VAL A 4 29.44 4.97 -5.96
C VAL A 4 28.59 4.80 -4.71
N HIS A 5 29.20 5.00 -3.54
CA HIS A 5 28.50 5.21 -2.27
C HIS A 5 28.25 6.71 -2.08
N PRO A 6 27.01 7.16 -1.80
CA PRO A 6 26.78 8.53 -1.35
C PRO A 6 26.19 8.53 0.08
N PHE A 7 27.02 8.30 1.10
CA PHE A 7 26.70 8.74 2.46
C PHE A 7 27.77 9.72 2.94
N PRO A 8 27.43 10.95 3.39
CA PRO A 8 28.42 11.91 3.85
C PRO A 8 29.02 11.53 5.21
N LYS A 9 30.33 11.75 5.33
CA LYS A 9 31.15 11.60 6.55
C LYS A 9 30.80 12.64 7.62
N ASP A 10 30.91 12.20 8.87
CA ASP A 10 30.74 12.99 10.09
C ASP A 10 31.46 14.35 10.07
N ARG A 11 30.78 15.37 10.60
CA ARG A 11 31.42 16.59 11.11
C ARG A 11 31.03 16.83 12.56
N SER A 12 32.02 16.70 13.42
CA SER A 12 32.07 17.18 14.80
C SER A 12 31.64 18.65 14.93
N GLY A 13 30.72 18.93 15.86
CA GLY A 13 30.33 20.29 16.26
C GLY A 13 29.65 20.29 17.63
N LYS A 14 30.09 21.20 18.50
CA LYS A 14 29.90 21.21 19.96
C LYS A 14 28.46 21.37 20.45
N SER A 15 28.24 20.87 21.67
CA SER A 15 26.98 20.90 22.42
C SER A 15 26.49 22.31 22.74
N THR A 16 25.17 22.51 22.69
CA THR A 16 24.46 23.49 23.51
C THR A 16 23.20 22.84 24.09
N LYS A 17 23.13 22.82 25.42
CA LYS A 17 21.98 22.34 26.20
C LYS A 17 20.75 23.19 25.89
N ALA A 18 19.62 22.55 25.63
CA ALA A 18 18.30 23.15 25.78
C ALA A 18 17.43 22.20 26.59
N ASN A 19 17.15 22.61 27.83
CA ASN A 19 16.13 22.07 28.70
C ASN A 19 14.80 21.99 27.94
N ARG A 20 14.29 20.78 27.68
CA ARG A 20 12.88 20.59 27.34
C ARG A 20 12.37 19.39 28.14
N LYS A 21 11.41 19.68 29.01
CA LYS A 21 10.73 18.74 29.91
C LYS A 21 10.45 17.42 29.19
N GLU A 22 11.03 16.35 29.72
CA GLU A 22 10.61 14.97 29.51
C GLU A 22 9.13 14.88 29.90
N ARG A 23 8.25 14.80 28.90
CA ARG A 23 6.99 14.08 29.07
C ARG A 23 7.37 12.61 29.00
N GLY A 24 7.19 11.94 30.12
CA GLY A 24 7.71 10.60 30.36
C GLY A 24 7.18 9.59 29.34
N LEU A 25 8.11 9.00 28.60
CA LEU A 25 8.03 7.61 28.14
C LEU A 25 8.80 6.79 29.17
N ALA A 26 8.17 6.51 30.30
CA ALA A 26 8.73 5.63 31.32
C ALA A 26 8.48 4.19 30.88
N GLY A 27 9.40 3.61 30.10
CA GLY A 27 9.29 2.20 29.71
C GLY A 27 10.09 1.76 28.49
N GLY A 28 11.39 2.08 28.42
CA GLY A 28 12.47 1.20 27.94
C GLY A 28 12.43 0.48 26.58
N TYR A 29 11.38 0.56 25.77
CA TYR A 29 11.42 0.07 24.40
C TYR A 29 11.91 1.21 23.52
N PRO A 30 12.93 1.00 22.65
CA PRO A 30 13.20 1.97 21.62
C PRO A 30 11.88 2.14 20.86
N ALA A 31 11.39 3.37 20.69
CA ALA A 31 10.15 3.72 19.98
C ALA A 31 10.04 3.19 18.52
N PHE A 32 11.02 2.38 18.11
CA PHE A 32 11.21 1.75 16.81
C PHE A 32 10.59 0.35 16.69
N HIS A 33 10.34 -0.34 17.82
CA HIS A 33 9.76 -1.68 17.79
C HIS A 33 8.54 -1.73 18.70
N LEU A 34 7.40 -2.11 18.12
CA LEU A 34 6.16 -2.34 18.87
C LEU A 34 5.99 -3.86 19.08
N PRO A 35 5.57 -4.30 20.26
CA PRO A 35 5.30 -5.71 20.51
C PRO A 35 4.06 -6.16 19.77
N ASP A 36 4.15 -7.27 19.03
CA ASP A 36 3.00 -7.92 18.41
C ASP A 36 2.12 -8.68 19.45
N ILE A 37 1.20 -9.52 18.97
CA ILE A 37 0.36 -10.39 19.81
C ILE A 37 1.15 -11.44 20.60
N HIS A 38 2.34 -11.82 20.11
CA HIS A 38 3.25 -12.77 20.74
C HIS A 38 4.33 -12.08 21.58
N ASN A 39 4.28 -10.73 21.67
CA ASN A 39 5.24 -9.88 22.35
C ASN A 39 6.63 -9.88 21.67
N GLU A 40 6.69 -10.22 20.39
CA GLU A 40 7.87 -10.09 19.55
C GLU A 40 8.01 -8.64 19.04
N PRO A 41 9.24 -8.10 18.98
CA PRO A 41 9.46 -6.72 18.57
C PRO A 41 9.33 -6.55 17.05
N VAL A 42 8.39 -5.71 16.61
CA VAL A 42 8.13 -5.43 15.18
C VAL A 42 8.48 -3.99 14.82
N ASP A 43 9.31 -3.83 13.80
CA ASP A 43 9.55 -2.54 13.13
C ASP A 43 8.43 -2.28 12.10
N VAL A 44 7.40 -1.56 12.52
CA VAL A 44 6.20 -1.32 11.70
C VAL A 44 6.53 -0.56 10.41
N LEU A 45 7.42 0.43 10.45
CA LEU A 45 7.81 1.17 9.23
C LEU A 45 8.49 0.22 8.23
N MET A 46 9.38 -0.65 8.70
CA MET A 46 10.03 -1.63 7.83
C MET A 46 9.03 -2.65 7.29
N ALA A 47 8.05 -3.09 8.10
CA ALA A 47 6.99 -3.97 7.64
C ALA A 47 6.16 -3.33 6.52
N VAL A 48 5.78 -2.06 6.67
CA VAL A 48 5.09 -1.28 5.63
C VAL A 48 5.96 -1.15 4.37
N ILE A 49 7.26 -0.88 4.51
CA ILE A 49 8.19 -0.79 3.37
C ILE A 49 8.29 -2.13 2.63
N GLN A 50 8.43 -3.23 3.37
CA GLN A 50 8.52 -4.57 2.80
C GLN A 50 7.24 -4.96 2.06
N ALA A 51 6.07 -4.62 2.61
CA ALA A 51 4.78 -4.84 1.97
C ALA A 51 4.70 -4.10 0.62
N GLY A 52 5.13 -2.83 0.58
CA GLY A 52 5.21 -2.06 -0.67
C GLY A 52 6.15 -2.70 -1.69
N GLY A 53 7.28 -3.26 -1.24
CA GLY A 53 8.22 -3.97 -2.10
C GLY A 53 7.61 -5.14 -2.89
N LEU A 54 6.50 -5.72 -2.40
CA LEU A 54 5.82 -6.83 -3.08
C LEU A 54 5.15 -6.39 -4.38
N TYR A 55 4.61 -5.16 -4.45
CA TYR A 55 3.74 -4.75 -5.55
C TYR A 55 4.02 -3.37 -6.15
N LEU A 56 4.75 -2.49 -5.45
CA LEU A 56 5.13 -1.17 -5.95
C LEU A 56 6.31 -1.22 -6.91
N THR A 57 7.06 -2.32 -6.96
CA THR A 57 8.22 -2.43 -7.86
C THR A 57 7.71 -2.91 -9.21
N PRO A 58 7.59 -2.04 -10.23
CA PRO A 58 7.42 -2.53 -11.59
C PRO A 58 8.83 -2.94 -11.99
N THR A 59 9.14 -4.24 -11.97
CA THR A 59 10.35 -4.67 -12.67
C THR A 59 10.16 -4.22 -14.12
N ALA A 60 11.06 -3.35 -14.60
CA ALA A 60 11.02 -2.80 -15.96
C ALA A 60 10.95 -3.91 -17.04
N GLU A 61 11.32 -5.13 -16.64
CA GLU A 61 10.98 -6.38 -17.30
C GLU A 61 10.05 -7.16 -16.37
N ARG A 62 8.78 -7.34 -16.76
CA ARG A 62 7.95 -8.41 -16.17
C ARG A 62 8.77 -9.70 -16.31
N PRO A 63 9.01 -10.47 -15.22
CA PRO A 63 9.59 -11.79 -15.33
C PRO A 63 8.88 -12.56 -16.45
N ALA A 64 9.64 -13.29 -17.28
CA ALA A 64 9.08 -13.97 -18.45
C ALA A 64 7.97 -14.99 -18.10
N ASP A 65 7.92 -15.40 -16.83
CA ASP A 65 6.97 -16.36 -16.28
C ASP A 65 5.78 -15.71 -15.53
N ASP A 66 5.67 -14.37 -15.53
CA ASP A 66 4.54 -13.69 -14.89
C ASP A 66 3.24 -13.96 -15.67
N LEU A 67 2.33 -14.70 -15.04
CA LEU A 67 0.96 -14.85 -15.49
C LEU A 67 0.18 -13.52 -15.41
N PRO A 68 -0.90 -13.35 -16.20
CA PRO A 68 -1.73 -12.14 -16.19
C PRO A 68 -2.15 -11.66 -14.80
N THR A 69 -2.48 -12.58 -13.88
CA THR A 69 -2.93 -12.25 -12.52
C THR A 69 -1.81 -12.08 -11.49
N THR A 70 -0.55 -12.34 -11.85
CA THR A 70 0.57 -12.38 -10.89
C THR A 70 0.73 -11.09 -10.09
N HIS A 71 0.56 -9.93 -10.73
CA HIS A 71 0.71 -8.65 -10.05
C HIS A 71 -0.42 -8.43 -9.05
N LEU A 72 -1.66 -8.80 -9.38
CA LEU A 72 -2.76 -8.77 -8.42
C LEU A 72 -2.45 -9.63 -7.19
N LEU A 73 -1.97 -10.86 -7.38
CA LEU A 73 -1.61 -11.75 -6.28
C LEU A 73 -0.53 -11.13 -5.38
N ARG A 74 0.50 -10.52 -5.97
CA ARG A 74 1.52 -9.77 -5.21
C ARG A 74 0.91 -8.58 -4.45
N THR A 75 -0.07 -7.89 -5.02
CA THR A 75 -0.80 -6.81 -4.34
C THR A 75 -1.65 -7.33 -3.20
N ILE A 76 -2.26 -8.52 -3.32
CA ILE A 76 -2.96 -9.22 -2.23
C ILE A 76 -1.98 -9.56 -1.10
N ASP A 77 -0.81 -10.09 -1.42
CA ASP A 77 0.24 -10.36 -0.43
C ASP A 77 0.69 -9.07 0.26
N GLY A 78 0.81 -7.97 -0.50
CA GLY A 78 1.03 -6.62 0.03
C GLY A 78 -0.03 -6.20 1.04
N LEU A 79 -1.31 -6.39 0.74
CA LEU A 79 -2.42 -6.09 1.66
C LEU A 79 -2.34 -6.93 2.95
N ASN A 80 -2.02 -8.21 2.84
CA ASN A 80 -1.85 -9.09 4.01
C ASN A 80 -0.73 -8.58 4.92
N ALA A 81 0.43 -8.27 4.37
CA ALA A 81 1.56 -7.74 5.13
C ALA A 81 1.26 -6.37 5.78
N LEU A 82 0.53 -5.49 5.08
CA LEU A 82 0.06 -4.22 5.66
C LEU A 82 -0.96 -4.44 6.79
N THR A 83 -1.80 -5.47 6.69
CA THR A 83 -2.75 -5.82 7.74
C THR A 83 -2.03 -6.27 9.00
N ASP A 84 -0.96 -7.06 8.87
CA ASP A 84 -0.13 -7.46 10.01
C ASP A 84 0.52 -6.24 10.68
N ALA A 85 1.05 -5.30 9.89
CA ALA A 85 1.60 -4.05 10.39
C ALA A 85 0.54 -3.18 11.11
N ALA A 86 -0.68 -3.11 10.57
CA ALA A 86 -1.80 -2.40 11.18
C ALA A 86 -2.24 -3.04 12.50
N ASN A 87 -2.29 -4.38 12.56
CA ASN A 87 -2.64 -5.11 13.78
C ASN A 87 -1.67 -4.80 14.92
N VAL A 88 -0.37 -4.71 14.64
CA VAL A 88 0.62 -4.30 15.64
C VAL A 88 0.32 -2.90 16.19
N LEU A 89 -0.06 -1.95 15.32
CA LEU A 89 -0.43 -0.59 15.77
C LEU A 89 -1.73 -0.60 16.60
N ILE A 90 -2.74 -1.33 16.14
CA ILE A 90 -4.04 -1.46 16.82
C ILE A 90 -3.85 -2.09 18.20
N ASP A 91 -3.14 -3.21 18.30
CA ASP A 91 -2.89 -3.90 19.55
C ASP A 91 -2.10 -3.03 20.53
N TYR A 92 -1.08 -2.32 20.01
CA TYR A 92 -0.33 -1.37 20.83
C TYR A 92 -1.24 -0.25 21.36
N ALA A 93 -2.05 0.37 20.49
CA ALA A 93 -2.97 1.42 20.88
C ALA A 93 -4.02 0.95 21.90
N MET A 94 -4.57 -0.25 21.73
CA MET A 94 -5.52 -0.86 22.67
C MET A 94 -4.90 -1.12 24.05
N ARG A 95 -3.59 -1.40 24.13
CA ARG A 95 -2.86 -1.54 25.40
C ARG A 95 -2.55 -0.17 26.04
N HIS A 96 -2.65 0.93 25.30
CA HIS A 96 -2.30 2.30 25.75
C HIS A 96 -3.44 3.31 25.47
N PRO A 97 -4.67 3.08 25.95
CA PRO A 97 -5.86 3.87 25.57
C PRO A 97 -5.82 5.35 26.02
N ALA A 98 -4.89 5.72 26.91
CA ALA A 98 -4.69 7.11 27.31
C ALA A 98 -3.89 7.93 26.28
N GLU A 99 -3.16 7.25 25.39
CA GLU A 99 -2.26 7.86 24.40
C GLU A 99 -2.87 7.86 22.99
N PHE A 100 -3.78 6.93 22.72
CA PHE A 100 -4.37 6.71 21.39
C PHE A 100 -5.89 6.84 21.43
N PRO A 101 -6.50 7.73 20.62
CA PRO A 101 -7.94 7.82 20.50
C PRO A 101 -8.54 6.53 19.92
N GLN A 102 -9.59 6.00 20.54
CA GLN A 102 -10.28 4.79 20.06
C GLN A 102 -10.83 4.96 18.64
N GLU A 103 -11.26 6.18 18.27
CA GLU A 103 -11.77 6.48 16.93
C GLU A 103 -10.72 6.22 15.84
N ASP A 104 -9.45 6.54 16.10
CA ASP A 104 -8.37 6.32 15.14
C ASP A 104 -8.07 4.83 14.96
N VAL A 105 -8.13 4.07 16.07
CA VAL A 105 -7.98 2.61 16.07
C VAL A 105 -9.10 1.94 15.30
N ASP A 106 -10.35 2.30 15.58
CA ASP A 106 -11.54 1.76 14.90
C ASP A 106 -11.54 2.13 13.41
N SER A 107 -11.11 3.35 13.08
CA SER A 107 -10.97 3.81 11.70
C SER A 107 -9.94 2.96 10.95
N LEU A 108 -8.76 2.73 11.52
CA LEU A 108 -7.71 1.93 10.90
C LEU A 108 -8.16 0.48 10.67
N ALA A 109 -8.77 -0.15 11.69
CA ALA A 109 -9.31 -1.50 11.59
C ALA A 109 -10.37 -1.61 10.48
N ARG A 110 -11.33 -0.68 10.45
CA ARG A 110 -12.39 -0.64 9.43
C ARG A 110 -11.83 -0.47 8.02
N ARG A 111 -10.80 0.35 7.84
CA ARG A 111 -10.17 0.54 6.52
C ARG A 111 -9.47 -0.73 6.05
N GLY A 112 -8.79 -1.45 6.95
CA GLY A 112 -8.25 -2.77 6.65
C GLY A 112 -9.32 -3.75 6.18
N GLU A 113 -10.44 -3.85 6.90
CA GLU A 113 -11.56 -4.70 6.48
C GLU A 113 -12.15 -4.30 5.12
N GLN A 114 -12.27 -2.99 4.86
CA GLN A 114 -12.79 -2.49 3.60
C GLN A 114 -11.85 -2.84 2.44
N ALA A 115 -10.54 -2.70 2.64
CA ALA A 115 -9.54 -3.08 1.67
C ALA A 115 -9.64 -4.57 1.29
N HIS A 116 -9.75 -5.46 2.30
CA HIS A 116 -9.97 -6.90 2.07
C HIS A 116 -11.26 -7.21 1.32
N LYS A 117 -12.37 -6.54 1.69
CA LYS A 117 -13.67 -6.71 1.00
C LYS A 117 -13.61 -6.30 -0.47
N VAL A 118 -12.85 -5.25 -0.80
CA VAL A 118 -12.65 -4.85 -2.19
C VAL A 118 -11.74 -5.85 -2.90
N MET A 119 -10.64 -6.25 -2.26
CA MET A 119 -9.67 -7.16 -2.82
C MET A 119 -10.28 -8.51 -3.22
N HIS A 120 -11.11 -9.09 -2.33
CA HIS A 120 -11.83 -10.33 -2.62
C HIS A 120 -12.71 -10.23 -3.87
N LYS A 121 -13.40 -9.09 -4.06
CA LYS A 121 -14.23 -8.87 -5.25
C LYS A 121 -13.40 -8.73 -6.52
N LEU A 122 -12.22 -8.12 -6.42
CA LEU A 122 -11.30 -7.95 -7.54
C LEU A 122 -10.67 -9.29 -7.96
N ASP A 123 -10.42 -10.18 -7.00
CA ASP A 123 -9.95 -11.54 -7.27
C ASP A 123 -11.08 -12.39 -7.90
N GLU A 124 -12.28 -12.37 -7.33
CA GLU A 124 -13.44 -13.13 -7.83
C GLU A 124 -13.90 -12.74 -9.24
N MET A 125 -13.65 -11.49 -9.68
CA MET A 125 -14.06 -11.05 -11.01
C MET A 125 -13.16 -11.59 -12.12
N LEU A 126 -11.99 -12.14 -11.79
CA LEU A 126 -11.01 -12.52 -12.81
C LEU A 126 -11.29 -13.90 -13.39
N PRO A 127 -11.22 -14.04 -14.73
CA PRO A 127 -11.11 -15.35 -15.33
C PRO A 127 -9.75 -15.97 -14.99
N SER A 128 -9.66 -17.30 -15.06
CA SER A 128 -8.40 -18.03 -14.85
C SER A 128 -7.32 -17.59 -15.84
N ASP A 129 -6.04 -17.62 -15.45
CA ASP A 129 -4.91 -17.30 -16.34
C ASP A 129 -4.94 -18.09 -17.65
N ASP A 130 -5.26 -19.40 -17.60
CA ASP A 130 -5.40 -20.23 -18.80
C ASP A 130 -6.44 -19.67 -19.78
N PHE A 131 -7.55 -19.13 -19.28
CA PHE A 131 -8.58 -18.53 -20.11
C PHE A 131 -8.09 -17.21 -20.72
N ILE A 132 -7.43 -16.37 -19.93
CA ILE A 132 -6.86 -15.09 -20.39
C ILE A 132 -5.84 -15.34 -21.51
N MET A 133 -4.93 -16.29 -21.31
CA MET A 133 -3.85 -16.57 -22.25
C MET A 133 -4.29 -17.28 -23.54
N THR A 134 -5.41 -18.01 -23.51
CA THR A 134 -5.86 -18.82 -24.66
C THR A 134 -6.87 -18.12 -25.56
N ILE A 135 -7.55 -17.09 -25.04
CA ILE A 135 -8.57 -16.38 -25.80
C ILE A 135 -7.94 -15.23 -26.59
N ASP A 136 -8.17 -15.20 -27.91
CA ASP A 136 -7.77 -14.06 -28.76
C ASP A 136 -8.78 -12.91 -28.60
N SER A 137 -8.88 -12.38 -27.38
CA SER A 137 -9.78 -11.30 -27.02
C SER A 137 -9.15 -10.37 -25.99
N TYR A 138 -9.27 -9.07 -26.23
CA TYR A 138 -8.76 -8.03 -25.33
C TYR A 138 -9.54 -7.91 -24.01
N GLY A 139 -10.74 -8.51 -23.92
CA GLY A 139 -11.62 -8.33 -22.76
C GLY A 139 -11.02 -8.87 -21.44
N PRO A 140 -10.57 -10.13 -21.40
CA PRO A 140 -9.97 -10.73 -20.21
C PRO A 140 -8.67 -10.04 -19.75
N ASP A 141 -7.80 -9.62 -20.69
CA ASP A 141 -6.61 -8.83 -20.37
C ASP A 141 -6.97 -7.51 -19.70
N LEU A 142 -7.96 -6.79 -20.26
CA LEU A 142 -8.44 -5.53 -19.71
C LEU A 142 -9.04 -5.71 -18.30
N MET A 143 -9.72 -6.84 -18.04
CA MET A 143 -10.23 -7.15 -16.71
C MET A 143 -9.11 -7.38 -15.70
N ALA A 144 -8.07 -8.13 -16.08
CA ALA A 144 -6.88 -8.35 -15.24
C ALA A 144 -6.13 -7.06 -14.94
N GLU A 145 -5.96 -6.20 -15.95
CA GLU A 145 -5.30 -4.90 -15.78
C GLU A 145 -6.13 -3.96 -14.89
N TYR A 146 -7.45 -3.88 -15.10
CA TYR A 146 -8.34 -3.09 -14.26
C TYR A 146 -8.32 -3.57 -12.80
N ALA A 147 -8.43 -4.89 -12.56
CA ALA A 147 -8.41 -5.44 -11.21
C ALA A 147 -7.09 -5.15 -10.50
N THR A 148 -5.96 -5.27 -11.21
CA THR A 148 -4.63 -4.95 -10.68
C THR A 148 -4.52 -3.46 -10.32
N ASN A 149 -4.91 -2.55 -11.21
CA ASN A 149 -4.86 -1.11 -10.93
C ASN A 149 -5.77 -0.74 -9.74
N ALA A 150 -6.99 -1.28 -9.69
CA ALA A 150 -7.92 -1.05 -8.59
C ALA A 150 -7.38 -1.58 -7.25
N ALA A 151 -6.74 -2.76 -7.27
CA ALA A 151 -6.08 -3.34 -6.11
C ALA A 151 -4.95 -2.43 -5.59
N ILE A 152 -4.08 -1.93 -6.48
CA ILE A 152 -2.99 -1.04 -6.10
C ILE A 152 -3.52 0.25 -5.47
N ILE A 153 -4.58 0.86 -6.02
CA ILE A 153 -5.22 2.06 -5.44
C ILE A 153 -5.65 1.80 -4.00
N VAL A 154 -6.33 0.69 -3.75
CA VAL A 154 -6.89 0.33 -2.44
C VAL A 154 -5.79 0.03 -1.43
N VAL A 155 -4.80 -0.78 -1.82
CA VAL A 155 -3.70 -1.18 -0.93
C VAL A 155 -2.80 0.00 -0.61
N SER A 156 -2.49 0.84 -1.60
CA SER A 156 -1.72 2.08 -1.37
C SER A 156 -2.48 3.09 -0.51
N ALA A 157 -3.81 3.22 -0.65
CA ALA A 157 -4.61 4.04 0.26
C ALA A 157 -4.49 3.56 1.71
N PHE A 158 -4.61 2.25 1.92
CA PHE A 158 -4.48 1.68 3.26
C PHE A 158 -3.07 1.81 3.83
N ALA A 159 -2.03 1.65 3.00
CA ALA A 159 -0.65 1.92 3.41
C ALA A 159 -0.47 3.37 3.87
N LEU A 160 -1.02 4.33 3.15
CA LEU A 160 -0.97 5.75 3.51
C LEU A 160 -1.68 6.02 4.85
N ASP A 161 -2.79 5.32 5.14
CA ASP A 161 -3.49 5.44 6.42
C ASP A 161 -2.67 4.88 7.59
N ILE A 162 -2.03 3.72 7.41
CA ILE A 162 -1.09 3.15 8.39
C ILE A 162 0.06 4.14 8.63
N MET A 163 0.62 4.70 7.56
CA MET A 163 1.71 5.65 7.64
C MET A 163 1.28 6.94 8.36
N ALA A 164 0.08 7.46 8.11
CA ALA A 164 -0.45 8.61 8.82
C ALA A 164 -0.58 8.34 10.33
N HIS A 165 -1.16 7.20 10.71
CA HIS A 165 -1.28 6.77 12.10
C HIS A 165 0.10 6.63 12.77
N TYR A 166 1.10 6.13 12.02
CA TYR A 166 2.47 5.98 12.49
C TYR A 166 3.21 7.33 12.67
N ASP A 167 3.10 8.28 11.73
CA ASP A 167 3.79 9.59 11.79
C ASP A 167 3.33 10.41 13.01
N GLU A 168 2.01 10.50 13.22
CA GLU A 168 1.42 11.27 14.31
C GLU A 168 1.85 10.76 15.69
N SER A 169 2.01 9.45 15.81
CA SER A 169 2.22 8.78 17.09
C SER A 169 3.70 8.51 17.41
N PHE A 170 4.53 8.22 16.40
CA PHE A 170 5.87 7.66 16.61
C PHE A 170 7.02 8.48 15.99
N ILE A 171 6.77 9.38 15.03
CA ILE A 171 7.82 10.22 14.42
C ILE A 171 7.89 11.60 15.09
N GLN A 172 8.62 11.69 16.21
CA GLN A 172 8.64 12.92 17.02
C GLN A 172 9.65 13.99 16.58
N THR A 173 10.67 13.68 15.75
CA THR A 173 11.69 14.67 15.37
C THR A 173 12.10 14.63 13.89
N GLY A 174 12.43 15.80 13.34
CA GLY A 174 12.88 15.97 11.95
C GLY A 174 14.32 15.57 11.66
N LYS A 175 15.06 15.04 12.65
CA LYS A 175 16.46 14.58 12.49
C LYS A 175 16.57 13.06 12.31
N ASP A 176 15.44 12.37 12.28
CA ASP A 176 15.40 10.92 12.11
C ASP A 176 15.59 10.55 10.64
N LYS A 177 16.57 9.68 10.34
CA LYS A 177 16.76 9.11 8.99
C LYS A 177 15.52 8.33 8.54
N ARG A 178 14.74 7.79 9.48
CA ARG A 178 13.47 7.13 9.19
C ARG A 178 12.40 8.09 8.71
N LYS A 179 12.48 9.38 9.06
CA LYS A 179 11.56 10.38 8.52
C LYS A 179 11.78 10.60 7.02
N ALA A 180 13.02 10.52 6.55
CA ALA A 180 13.31 10.54 5.12
C ALA A 180 12.73 9.30 4.43
N MET A 181 13.04 8.09 4.95
CA MET A 181 12.47 6.84 4.43
C MET A 181 10.93 6.86 4.42
N PHE A 182 10.31 7.33 5.50
CA PHE A 182 8.87 7.51 5.60
C PHE A 182 8.34 8.40 4.48
N ARG A 183 8.96 9.57 4.24
CA ARG A 183 8.51 10.49 3.19
C ARG A 183 8.72 9.92 1.78
N ASP A 184 9.83 9.23 1.56
CA ASP A 184 10.12 8.59 0.28
C ASP A 184 9.07 7.53 -0.05
N PHE A 185 8.75 6.65 0.91
CA PHE A 185 7.74 5.60 0.71
C PHE A 185 6.31 6.14 0.69
N GLN A 186 6.01 7.19 1.46
CA GLN A 186 4.73 7.90 1.35
C GLN A 186 4.55 8.44 -0.07
N GLY A 187 5.61 9.01 -0.66
CA GLY A 187 5.63 9.45 -2.05
C GLY A 187 5.41 8.30 -3.02
N ALA A 188 6.08 7.17 -2.83
CA ALA A 188 5.93 5.99 -3.69
C ALA A 188 4.50 5.41 -3.69
N TYR A 189 3.86 5.30 -2.51
CA TYR A 189 2.47 4.87 -2.41
C TYR A 189 1.51 5.86 -3.10
N GLN A 190 1.74 7.16 -2.93
CA GLN A 190 0.92 8.20 -3.57
C GLN A 190 1.07 8.16 -5.09
N GLU A 191 2.31 8.08 -5.60
CA GLU A 191 2.59 8.01 -7.03
C GLU A 191 1.93 6.78 -7.67
N ALA A 192 2.06 5.61 -7.05
CA ALA A 192 1.41 4.39 -7.53
C ALA A 192 -0.12 4.48 -7.50
N GLN A 193 -0.69 5.09 -6.45
CA GLN A 193 -2.12 5.35 -6.37
C GLN A 193 -2.60 6.27 -7.49
N ASP A 194 -1.92 7.40 -7.71
CA ASP A 194 -2.28 8.41 -8.70
C ASP A 194 -2.15 7.85 -10.13
N GLU A 195 -1.07 7.11 -10.40
CA GLU A 195 -0.85 6.44 -11.68
C GLU A 195 -1.94 5.42 -11.98
N CYS A 196 -2.25 4.55 -11.02
CA CYS A 196 -3.29 3.53 -11.19
C CYS A 196 -4.69 4.15 -11.30
N LEU A 197 -4.95 5.26 -10.60
CA LEU A 197 -6.21 6.00 -10.71
C LEU A 197 -6.38 6.55 -12.13
N SER A 198 -5.36 7.21 -12.67
CA SER A 198 -5.35 7.71 -14.05
C SER A 198 -5.61 6.60 -15.08
N ARG A 199 -4.96 5.44 -14.92
CA ARG A 199 -5.21 4.26 -15.78
C ARG A 199 -6.64 3.74 -15.64
N SER A 200 -7.16 3.68 -14.42
CA SER A 200 -8.52 3.20 -14.12
C SER A 200 -9.61 4.11 -14.70
N GLU A 201 -9.41 5.43 -14.67
CA GLU A 201 -10.28 6.41 -15.33
C GLU A 201 -10.32 6.19 -16.85
N GLY A 202 -9.16 5.90 -17.45
CA GLY A 202 -9.04 5.49 -18.85
C GLY A 202 -9.83 4.22 -19.17
N HIS A 203 -9.73 3.19 -18.33
CA HIS A 203 -10.52 1.96 -18.47
C HIS A 203 -12.02 2.22 -18.35
N GLU A 204 -12.45 3.05 -17.40
CA GLU A 204 -13.87 3.39 -17.23
C GLU A 204 -14.43 4.11 -18.46
N PHE A 205 -13.65 5.02 -19.05
CA PHE A 205 -14.00 5.68 -20.31
C PHE A 205 -14.17 4.66 -21.45
N LEU A 206 -13.20 3.74 -21.62
CA LEU A 206 -13.26 2.71 -22.66
C LEU A 206 -14.48 1.79 -22.50
N ILE A 207 -14.78 1.36 -21.28
CA ILE A 207 -15.95 0.50 -20.99
C ILE A 207 -17.25 1.22 -21.35
N LYS A 208 -17.36 2.52 -21.06
CA LYS A 208 -18.54 3.33 -21.44
C LYS A 208 -18.71 3.41 -22.95
N GLU A 209 -17.63 3.68 -23.69
CA GLU A 209 -17.66 3.76 -25.16
C GLU A 209 -18.01 2.41 -25.80
N LEU A 210 -17.41 1.31 -25.32
CA LEU A 210 -17.72 -0.04 -25.80
C LEU A 210 -19.19 -0.41 -25.53
N THR A 211 -19.70 -0.07 -24.35
CA THR A 211 -21.12 -0.29 -24.01
C THR A 211 -22.05 0.51 -24.93
N SER A 212 -21.67 1.74 -25.27
CA SER A 212 -22.41 2.59 -26.21
C SER A 212 -22.42 1.98 -27.62
N ALA A 213 -21.26 1.59 -28.14
CA ALA A 213 -21.12 0.95 -29.45
C ALA A 213 -21.92 -0.36 -29.53
N GLN A 214 -21.88 -1.19 -28.49
CA GLN A 214 -22.63 -2.45 -28.44
C GLN A 214 -24.15 -2.20 -28.46
N ARG A 215 -24.64 -1.13 -27.81
CA ARG A 215 -26.05 -0.74 -27.88
C ARG A 215 -26.43 -0.29 -29.29
N ALA A 216 -25.59 0.49 -29.97
CA ALA A 216 -25.82 0.91 -31.35
C ALA A 216 -25.86 -0.29 -32.31
N LEU A 217 -24.91 -1.22 -32.18
CA LEU A 217 -24.87 -2.45 -32.96
C LEU A 217 -26.14 -3.29 -32.74
N LYS A 218 -26.57 -3.47 -31.48
CA LYS A 218 -27.80 -4.20 -31.15
C LYS A 218 -29.05 -3.55 -31.74
N LYS A 219 -29.08 -2.23 -31.92
CA LYS A 219 -30.18 -1.53 -32.60
C LYS A 219 -30.16 -1.82 -34.10
N LEU A 220 -29.00 -1.67 -34.74
CA LEU A 220 -28.83 -1.97 -36.17
C LEU A 220 -29.21 -3.42 -36.50
N LEU A 221 -28.85 -4.38 -35.64
CA LEU A 221 -29.18 -5.80 -35.82
C LEU A 221 -30.66 -6.14 -35.52
N LYS A 222 -31.42 -5.21 -34.93
CA LYS A 222 -32.86 -5.36 -34.64
C LYS A 222 -33.76 -4.59 -35.61
N GLU A 223 -33.20 -3.73 -36.45
CA GLU A 223 -33.92 -3.12 -37.57
C GLU A 223 -33.93 -4.11 -38.74
N PRO A 224 -35.11 -4.57 -39.21
CA PRO A 224 -35.23 -5.51 -40.34
C PRO A 224 -34.83 -4.89 -41.68
#